data_AF-A0A0F8VDZ5-F1
#
_entry.id   AF-A0A0F8VDZ5-F1
#
_cell.length_a   1.000
_cell.length_b   1.000
_cell.length_c   1.000
_cell.angle_alpha   90.00
_cell.angle_beta   90.00
_cell.angle_gamma   90.00
#
_symmetry.space_group_name_H-M   'P 1'
#
loop_
_entity.id
_entity.type
_entity.pdbx_description
1 polymer ?
#
loop_
_entity_poly.entity_id
_entity_poly.type
_entity_poly.pdbx_seq_one_letter_code
_entity_poly.pdbx_strand_id
1 'polypeptide(L)'
;MPPRILLPPSLKAFTGSSNIQSPLARLALNPVKTSARAGSTETRERRRHDPFLMAQSRQRKAANLSRQQALAEEREGSLGDPVQSKPTQFVEEIQSTQSATQESKLNYFLRAEELNRALEYSKNLTSPLEDTNRATADPQLEKEAAERHLQEHRNAQDAINRIVNINNGNTGDQMRLRIQKCIETFGRHNTDNVLPPKPAAVSHESATVHPEKTPRVGPDTGSPEVQVAILTAKILNLSRHLQSANKDKHNKRNLRVLLHKRQKLLQYVRQKERGGPRWKYLVETLGLSDAAWKGEISM
;
A
#
# COMPACT_ATOMS: atom_id res chain seq x y z
N MET A 1 -44.05 7.51 -26.92
CA MET A 1 -44.34 7.64 -25.48
C MET A 1 -45.81 7.97 -25.30
N PRO A 2 -46.60 7.19 -24.54
CA PRO A 2 -47.98 7.56 -24.21
C PRO A 2 -48.03 8.52 -23.01
N PRO A 3 -49.06 9.39 -22.90
CA PRO A 3 -49.16 10.40 -21.85
C PRO A 3 -49.58 9.79 -20.50
N ARG A 4 -48.99 10.31 -19.41
CA ARG A 4 -49.29 9.93 -18.03
C ARG A 4 -50.55 10.64 -17.54
N ILE A 5 -51.57 9.86 -17.18
CA ILE A 5 -52.79 10.31 -16.50
C ILE A 5 -52.44 10.63 -15.03
N LEU A 6 -52.75 11.84 -14.58
CA LEU A 6 -52.64 12.28 -13.18
C LEU A 6 -53.92 11.87 -12.42
N LEU A 7 -53.79 10.98 -11.45
CA LEU A 7 -54.85 10.67 -10.47
C LEU A 7 -54.94 11.81 -9.44
N PRO A 8 -56.14 12.25 -9.03
CA PRO A 8 -56.31 13.27 -8.00
C PRO A 8 -56.02 12.70 -6.59
N PRO A 9 -55.47 13.50 -5.66
CA PRO A 9 -55.25 13.05 -4.29
C PRO A 9 -56.59 12.94 -3.54
N SER A 10 -56.80 11.79 -2.90
CA SER A 10 -57.91 11.53 -1.99
C SER A 10 -57.94 12.54 -0.83
N LEU A 11 -59.11 13.14 -0.59
CA LEU A 11 -59.41 14.02 0.53
C LEU A 11 -59.15 13.28 1.86
N LYS A 12 -58.16 13.75 2.64
CA LYS A 12 -58.05 13.42 4.06
C LYS A 12 -58.87 14.43 4.86
N ALA A 13 -59.73 13.92 5.74
CA ALA A 13 -60.63 14.69 6.57
C ALA A 13 -59.86 15.69 7.45
N PHE A 14 -60.23 16.97 7.32
CA PHE A 14 -59.89 18.03 8.27
C PHE A 14 -60.69 17.79 9.56
N THR A 15 -60.05 17.29 10.62
CA THR A 15 -60.57 17.46 11.98
C THR A 15 -60.17 18.85 12.45
N GLY A 16 -60.95 19.86 12.06
CA GLY A 16 -60.85 21.20 12.60
C GLY A 16 -61.43 21.23 14.01
N SER A 17 -60.59 21.47 15.03
CA SER A 17 -61.08 21.97 16.31
C SER A 17 -61.36 23.46 16.15
N SER A 18 -62.61 23.87 16.37
CA SER A 18 -63.02 25.26 16.43
C SER A 18 -62.23 26.00 17.52
N ASN A 19 -61.48 27.02 17.12
CA ASN A 19 -60.91 28.00 18.04
C ASN A 19 -62.04 28.86 18.62
N ILE A 20 -62.41 28.62 19.87
CA ILE A 20 -63.06 29.63 20.69
C ILE A 20 -61.94 30.48 21.29
N GLN A 21 -61.87 31.74 20.90
CA GLN A 21 -60.93 32.72 21.45
C GLN A 21 -61.26 32.95 22.93
N SER A 22 -60.43 32.41 23.83
CA SER A 22 -60.40 32.81 25.24
C SER A 22 -59.45 34.01 25.42
N PRO A 23 -59.85 35.12 26.08
CA PRO A 23 -59.09 36.37 26.11
C PRO A 23 -57.92 36.41 27.13
N LEU A 24 -57.35 35.26 27.53
CA LEU A 24 -56.29 35.21 28.55
C LEU A 24 -54.94 34.65 28.06
N ALA A 25 -54.70 34.60 26.75
CA ALA A 25 -53.40 34.21 26.21
C ALA A 25 -52.46 35.43 26.07
N ARG A 26 -51.92 35.93 27.19
CA ARG A 26 -50.82 36.89 27.18
C ARG A 26 -49.82 36.64 28.30
N LEU A 27 -49.12 35.51 28.23
CA LEU A 27 -47.83 35.34 28.91
C LEU A 27 -46.85 34.68 27.93
N ALA A 28 -45.99 35.52 27.35
CA ALA A 28 -44.86 35.09 26.57
C ALA A 28 -43.82 34.44 27.50
N LEU A 29 -43.51 33.17 27.29
CA LEU A 29 -42.38 32.49 27.89
C LEU A 29 -41.32 32.26 26.82
N ASN A 30 -40.16 32.89 27.01
CA ASN A 30 -38.97 32.66 26.19
C ASN A 30 -38.59 31.16 26.22
N PRO A 31 -38.12 30.57 25.10
CA PRO A 31 -37.70 29.18 25.09
C PRO A 31 -36.39 29.01 25.85
N VAL A 32 -36.48 28.69 27.14
CA VAL A 32 -35.36 28.17 27.91
C VAL A 32 -35.01 26.80 27.34
N LYS A 33 -33.77 26.63 26.88
CA LYS A 33 -33.18 25.34 26.48
C LYS A 33 -33.06 24.44 27.72
N THR A 34 -34.17 23.91 28.21
CA THR A 34 -34.17 22.79 29.15
C THR A 34 -34.00 21.52 28.34
N SER A 35 -32.77 21.02 28.25
CA SER A 35 -32.55 19.63 27.87
C SER A 35 -33.02 18.76 29.05
N ALA A 36 -34.33 18.47 29.09
CA ALA A 36 -34.85 17.43 29.95
C ALA A 36 -34.26 16.10 29.44
N ARG A 37 -33.26 15.56 30.15
CA ARG A 37 -32.85 14.16 30.00
C ARG A 37 -34.04 13.29 30.37
N ALA A 38 -34.86 12.98 29.39
CA ALA A 38 -35.98 12.06 29.51
C ALA A 38 -35.43 10.64 29.66
N GLY A 39 -35.09 10.24 30.89
CA GLY A 39 -35.25 8.83 31.25
C GLY A 39 -36.75 8.55 31.23
N SER A 40 -37.19 7.47 30.59
CA SER A 40 -38.61 7.08 30.61
C SER A 40 -39.10 7.04 32.06
N THR A 41 -40.35 7.42 32.30
CA THR A 41 -40.99 7.42 33.63
C THR A 41 -40.74 6.09 34.36
N GLU A 42 -40.87 4.98 33.64
CA GLU A 42 -40.55 3.63 34.09
C GLU A 42 -39.12 3.47 34.63
N THR A 43 -38.11 4.05 33.97
CA THR A 43 -36.72 3.97 34.44
C THR A 43 -36.52 4.74 35.75
N ARG A 44 -37.33 5.77 36.03
CA ARG A 44 -37.28 6.53 37.29
C ARG A 44 -37.96 5.76 38.41
N GLU A 45 -39.09 5.10 38.12
CA GLU A 45 -39.81 4.23 39.07
C GLU A 45 -38.95 3.01 39.46
N ARG A 46 -38.34 2.32 38.50
CA ARG A 46 -37.42 1.20 38.76
C ARG A 46 -36.22 1.58 39.61
N ARG A 47 -35.74 2.82 39.53
CA ARG A 47 -34.63 3.34 40.37
C ARG A 47 -35.06 3.59 41.82
N ARG A 48 -36.33 3.88 42.05
CA ARG A 48 -36.89 4.14 43.38
C ARG A 48 -37.30 2.84 44.08
N HIS A 49 -37.75 1.84 43.32
CA HIS A 49 -38.19 0.55 43.85
C HIS A 49 -37.07 -0.18 44.61
N ASP A 50 -35.90 -0.36 43.98
CA ASP A 50 -34.74 -1.04 44.59
C ASP A 50 -33.42 -0.29 44.34
N PRO A 51 -33.05 0.65 45.23
CA PRO A 51 -31.83 1.44 45.05
C PRO A 51 -30.54 0.61 45.13
N PHE A 52 -30.51 -0.45 45.96
CA PHE A 52 -29.32 -1.28 46.17
C PHE A 52 -28.99 -2.18 44.97
N LEU A 53 -29.97 -2.91 44.43
CA LEU A 53 -29.79 -3.75 43.24
C LEU A 53 -29.41 -2.91 42.02
N MET A 54 -30.02 -1.72 41.89
CA MET A 54 -29.69 -0.74 40.86
C MET A 54 -28.23 -0.27 41.00
N ALA A 55 -27.75 0.00 42.23
CA ALA A 55 -26.37 0.38 42.48
C ALA A 55 -25.39 -0.77 42.16
N GLN A 56 -25.70 -2.01 42.55
CA GLN A 56 -24.87 -3.18 42.25
C GLN A 56 -24.79 -3.45 40.73
N SER A 57 -25.91 -3.33 40.02
CA SER A 57 -25.96 -3.44 38.55
C SER A 57 -25.11 -2.35 37.88
N ARG A 58 -25.18 -1.11 38.38
CA ARG A 58 -24.33 -0.01 37.91
C ARG A 58 -22.85 -0.27 38.15
N GLN A 59 -22.47 -0.83 39.30
CA GLN A 59 -21.08 -1.21 39.59
C GLN A 59 -20.58 -2.29 38.61
N ARG A 60 -21.37 -3.35 38.37
CA ARG A 60 -21.03 -4.39 37.38
C ARG A 60 -20.87 -3.81 35.98
N LYS A 61 -21.79 -2.92 35.58
CA LYS A 61 -21.71 -2.22 34.29
C LYS A 61 -20.48 -1.32 34.22
N ALA A 62 -20.18 -0.56 35.27
CA ALA A 62 -19.01 0.32 35.33
C ALA A 62 -17.71 -0.47 35.23
N ALA A 63 -17.60 -1.62 35.91
CA ALA A 63 -16.45 -2.52 35.79
C ALA A 63 -16.31 -3.09 34.38
N ASN A 64 -17.42 -3.48 33.73
CA ASN A 64 -17.39 -3.95 32.34
C ASN A 64 -16.97 -2.84 31.37
N LEU A 65 -17.48 -1.62 31.55
CA LEU A 65 -17.11 -0.45 30.74
C LEU A 65 -15.62 -0.10 30.93
N SER A 66 -15.12 -0.11 32.17
CA SER A 66 -13.69 0.09 32.46
C SER A 66 -12.82 -0.97 31.77
N ARG A 67 -13.21 -2.25 31.82
CA ARG A 67 -12.51 -3.33 31.10
C ARG A 67 -12.59 -3.15 29.59
N GLN A 68 -13.74 -2.74 29.06
CA GLN A 68 -13.91 -2.49 27.63
C GLN A 68 -13.03 -1.34 27.14
N GLN A 69 -12.90 -0.28 27.95
CA GLN A 69 -12.01 0.86 27.69
C GLN A 69 -10.54 0.41 27.63
N ALA A 70 -10.06 -0.34 28.64
CA ALA A 70 -8.70 -0.86 28.64
C ALA A 70 -8.41 -1.73 27.39
N LEU A 71 -9.33 -2.64 27.03
CA LEU A 71 -9.20 -3.44 25.81
C LEU A 71 -9.32 -2.61 24.53
N ALA A 72 -9.99 -1.45 24.55
CA ALA A 72 -10.05 -0.56 23.40
C ALA A 72 -8.71 0.14 23.20
N GLU A 73 -8.11 0.67 24.27
CA GLU A 73 -6.79 1.29 24.27
C GLU A 73 -5.70 0.32 23.78
N GLU A 74 -5.72 -0.94 24.25
CA GLU A 74 -4.81 -1.99 23.76
C GLU A 74 -4.96 -2.23 22.25
N ARG A 75 -6.20 -2.27 21.74
CA ARG A 75 -6.47 -2.48 20.31
C ARG A 75 -6.06 -1.28 19.48
N GLU A 76 -6.36 -0.06 19.94
CA GLU A 76 -5.98 1.18 19.28
C GLU A 76 -4.45 1.30 19.17
N GLY A 77 -3.72 0.97 20.24
CA GLY A 77 -2.25 0.91 20.22
C GLY A 77 -1.70 -0.12 19.22
N SER A 78 -2.41 -1.24 19.02
CA SER A 78 -2.00 -2.28 18.06
C SER A 78 -2.32 -1.96 16.59
N LEU A 79 -3.26 -1.04 16.33
CA LEU A 79 -3.84 -0.80 15.01
C LEU A 79 -2.80 -0.22 14.02
N GLY A 80 -1.92 0.65 14.51
CA GLY A 80 -0.84 1.29 13.76
C GLY A 80 -1.30 2.38 12.78
N ASP A 81 -0.39 2.83 11.92
CA ASP A 81 -0.66 3.88 10.94
C ASP A 81 -1.15 3.33 9.59
N PRO A 82 -2.14 3.96 8.92
CA PRO A 82 -2.65 3.50 7.63
C PRO A 82 -1.76 3.89 6.44
N VAL A 83 -0.88 4.89 6.61
CA VAL A 83 -0.01 5.43 5.55
C VAL A 83 1.39 4.86 5.65
N GLN A 84 2.01 5.02 6.82
CA GLN A 84 3.39 4.63 7.06
C GLN A 84 3.48 3.13 7.33
N SER A 85 4.54 2.50 6.83
CA SER A 85 4.90 1.13 7.17
C SER A 85 5.84 1.13 8.37
N LYS A 86 5.78 0.06 9.17
CA LYS A 86 6.81 -0.22 10.17
C LYS A 86 8.18 -0.36 9.47
N PRO A 87 9.28 0.06 10.09
CA PRO A 87 10.61 -0.13 9.53
C PRO A 87 10.92 -1.63 9.49
N THR A 88 11.02 -2.17 8.28
CA THR A 88 11.45 -3.55 8.01
C THR A 88 12.68 -3.46 7.11
N GLN A 89 13.50 -4.52 7.08
CA GLN A 89 14.69 -4.57 6.22
C GLN A 89 14.35 -4.17 4.78
N PHE A 90 13.26 -4.71 4.24
CA PHE A 90 12.81 -4.39 2.89
C PHE A 90 12.41 -2.91 2.71
N VAL A 91 11.66 -2.34 3.66
CA VAL A 91 11.25 -0.93 3.62
C VAL A 91 12.45 -0.01 3.78
N GLU A 92 13.37 -0.33 4.68
CA GLU A 92 14.62 0.38 4.88
C GLU A 92 15.45 0.37 3.60
N GLU A 93 15.60 -0.76 2.93
CA GLU A 93 16.32 -0.83 1.66
C GLU A 93 15.64 -0.05 0.53
N ILE A 94 14.30 0.08 0.55
CA ILE A 94 13.57 0.94 -0.39
C ILE A 94 13.82 2.42 -0.07
N GLN A 95 13.88 2.76 1.22
CA GLN A 95 14.02 4.14 1.68
C GLN A 95 15.46 4.62 1.64
N SER A 96 16.43 3.75 1.92
CA SER A 96 17.85 4.03 1.91
C SER A 96 18.31 4.29 0.48
N THR A 97 18.73 5.52 0.21
CA THR A 97 19.48 5.85 -1.01
C THR A 97 20.91 5.28 -0.96
N GLN A 98 21.37 4.87 0.22
CA GLN A 98 22.73 4.44 0.49
C GLN A 98 22.69 3.12 1.28
N SER A 99 22.61 1.97 0.61
CA SER A 99 23.00 0.70 1.25
C SER A 99 24.50 0.53 1.02
N ALA A 100 25.29 0.71 2.08
CA ALA A 100 26.75 0.76 2.05
C ALA A 100 27.45 -0.56 1.66
N THR A 101 26.68 -1.62 1.37
CA THR A 101 27.20 -2.99 1.19
C THR A 101 26.60 -3.73 -0.01
N GLN A 102 25.83 -3.09 -0.89
CA GLN A 102 25.29 -3.75 -2.08
C GLN A 102 25.95 -3.22 -3.35
N GLU A 103 26.32 -4.14 -4.24
CA GLU A 103 26.77 -3.89 -5.61
C GLU A 103 26.04 -2.68 -6.22
N SER A 104 26.79 -1.77 -6.85
CA SER A 104 26.25 -0.52 -7.39
C SER A 104 25.09 -0.79 -8.33
N LYS A 105 23.85 -0.60 -7.85
CA LYS A 105 22.66 -0.75 -8.69
C LYS A 105 22.79 0.19 -9.88
N LEU A 106 22.59 -0.36 -11.06
CA LEU A 106 22.77 0.33 -12.32
C LEU A 106 21.43 0.94 -12.77
N ASN A 107 21.51 2.08 -13.43
CA ASN A 107 20.38 2.74 -14.06
C ASN A 107 20.04 2.06 -15.41
N TYR A 108 18.93 2.47 -16.02
CA TYR A 108 18.49 2.04 -17.36
C TYR A 108 18.18 0.54 -17.49
N PHE A 109 17.82 -0.12 -16.38
CA PHE A 109 17.53 -1.56 -16.32
C PHE A 109 18.70 -2.48 -16.70
N LEU A 110 19.94 -1.97 -16.60
CA LEU A 110 21.13 -2.75 -16.87
C LEU A 110 21.48 -3.65 -15.68
N ARG A 111 21.94 -4.87 -15.96
CA ARG A 111 22.62 -5.73 -14.97
C ARG A 111 24.12 -5.53 -15.04
N ALA A 112 24.82 -5.72 -13.92
CA ALA A 112 26.27 -5.61 -13.87
C ALA A 112 26.97 -6.56 -14.86
N GLU A 113 26.47 -7.79 -14.96
CA GLU A 113 26.98 -8.77 -15.92
C GLU A 113 26.78 -8.33 -17.38
N GLU A 114 25.61 -7.77 -17.70
CA GLU A 114 25.29 -7.31 -19.06
C GLU A 114 26.17 -6.13 -19.46
N LEU A 115 26.39 -5.20 -18.53
CA LEU A 115 27.30 -4.08 -18.73
C LEU A 115 28.73 -4.56 -18.98
N ASN A 116 29.24 -5.48 -18.16
CA ASN A 116 30.59 -6.02 -18.32
C ASN A 116 30.76 -6.75 -19.66
N ARG A 117 29.79 -7.59 -20.04
CA ARG A 117 29.79 -8.26 -21.35
C ARG A 117 29.78 -7.27 -22.51
N ALA A 118 29.00 -6.19 -22.40
CA ALA A 118 28.95 -5.15 -23.43
C ALA A 118 30.29 -4.40 -23.55
N LEU A 119 30.94 -4.10 -22.42
CA LEU A 119 32.26 -3.46 -22.38
C LEU A 119 33.34 -4.35 -23.00
N GLU A 120 33.36 -5.64 -22.63
CA GLU A 120 34.29 -6.63 -23.20
C GLU A 120 34.07 -6.80 -24.70
N TYR A 121 32.82 -6.89 -25.14
CA TYR A 121 32.48 -6.97 -26.56
C TYR A 121 32.96 -5.74 -27.33
N SER A 122 32.73 -4.54 -26.80
CA SER A 122 33.21 -3.28 -27.39
C SER A 122 34.74 -3.24 -27.49
N LYS A 123 35.44 -3.64 -26.41
CA LYS A 123 36.90 -3.73 -26.36
C LYS A 123 37.46 -4.64 -27.45
N ASN A 124 36.85 -5.81 -27.65
CA ASN A 124 37.29 -6.78 -28.64
C ASN A 124 37.02 -6.32 -30.08
N LEU A 125 36.00 -5.49 -30.27
CA LEU A 125 35.67 -4.93 -31.59
C LEU A 125 36.59 -3.78 -31.98
N THR A 126 37.03 -2.97 -31.01
CA THR A 126 37.90 -1.81 -31.23
C THR A 126 39.40 -2.13 -31.11
N SER A 127 39.77 -3.35 -30.69
CA SER A 127 41.17 -3.73 -30.55
C SER A 127 41.93 -3.57 -31.89
N PRO A 128 43.12 -2.93 -31.88
CA PRO A 128 43.95 -2.79 -33.08
C PRO A 128 44.21 -4.15 -33.72
N LEU A 129 44.05 -4.23 -35.04
CA LEU A 129 44.39 -5.44 -35.79
C LEU A 129 45.90 -5.54 -35.94
N GLU A 130 46.44 -6.73 -35.71
CA GLU A 130 47.83 -7.04 -36.00
C GLU A 130 48.07 -7.07 -37.51
N ASP A 131 49.23 -6.59 -37.95
CA ASP A 131 49.59 -6.61 -39.35
C ASP A 131 49.86 -8.04 -39.83
N THR A 132 49.28 -8.41 -40.98
CA THR A 132 49.47 -9.75 -41.57
C THR A 132 50.91 -10.02 -41.98
N ASN A 133 51.65 -8.97 -42.37
CA ASN A 133 53.04 -9.05 -42.81
C ASN A 133 54.00 -8.70 -41.66
N ARG A 134 54.33 -9.69 -40.83
CA ARG A 134 55.22 -9.53 -39.66
C ARG A 134 56.64 -9.04 -40.00
N ALA A 135 57.07 -9.11 -41.26
CA ALA A 135 58.36 -8.59 -41.72
C ALA A 135 58.38 -7.05 -41.87
N THR A 136 57.21 -6.42 -42.01
CA THR A 136 57.05 -4.97 -42.16
C THR A 136 56.54 -4.31 -40.87
N ALA A 137 55.96 -5.11 -39.97
CA ALA A 137 55.37 -4.64 -38.72
C ALA A 137 56.46 -4.22 -37.70
N ASP A 138 56.34 -3.00 -37.18
CA ASP A 138 57.17 -2.51 -36.09
C ASP A 138 56.57 -2.92 -34.73
N PRO A 139 57.22 -3.82 -33.97
CA PRO A 139 56.64 -4.36 -32.73
C PRO A 139 56.49 -3.32 -31.62
N GLN A 140 57.16 -2.17 -31.73
CA GLN A 140 57.03 -1.07 -30.78
C GLN A 140 55.74 -0.26 -31.03
N LEU A 141 55.44 0.05 -32.29
CA LEU A 141 54.23 0.79 -32.66
C LEU A 141 52.96 -0.01 -32.35
N GLU A 142 52.97 -1.33 -32.61
CA GLU A 142 51.85 -2.22 -32.25
C GLU A 142 51.60 -2.24 -30.74
N LYS A 143 52.67 -2.31 -29.93
CA LYS A 143 52.57 -2.27 -28.46
C LYS A 143 52.02 -0.92 -27.98
N GLU A 144 52.52 0.19 -28.52
CA GLU A 144 52.01 1.52 -28.18
C GLU A 144 50.52 1.67 -28.54
N ALA A 145 50.12 1.20 -29.73
CA ALA A 145 48.72 1.22 -30.15
C ALA A 145 47.83 0.38 -29.22
N ALA A 146 48.28 -0.81 -28.84
CA ALA A 146 47.58 -1.67 -27.89
C ALA A 146 47.46 -1.02 -26.49
N GLU A 147 48.52 -0.38 -26.00
CA GLU A 147 48.49 0.35 -24.72
C GLU A 147 47.53 1.55 -24.75
N ARG A 148 47.56 2.35 -25.82
CA ARG A 148 46.62 3.48 -26.00
C ARG A 148 45.17 2.99 -26.01
N HIS A 149 44.87 1.94 -26.78
CA HIS A 149 43.55 1.33 -26.81
C HIS A 149 43.10 0.85 -25.41
N LEU A 150 43.99 0.22 -24.63
CA LEU A 150 43.66 -0.19 -23.26
C LEU A 150 43.38 0.99 -22.34
N GLN A 151 44.13 2.09 -22.46
CA GLN A 151 43.90 3.31 -21.67
C GLN A 151 42.57 3.98 -22.03
N GLU A 152 42.28 4.12 -23.32
CA GLU A 152 41.01 4.66 -23.82
C GLU A 152 39.83 3.81 -23.38
N HIS A 153 39.96 2.47 -23.46
CA HIS A 153 38.95 1.54 -22.97
C HIS A 153 38.70 1.70 -21.46
N ARG A 154 39.76 1.83 -20.64
CA ARG A 154 39.62 2.08 -19.19
C ARG A 154 38.90 3.40 -18.91
N ASN A 155 39.27 4.47 -19.61
CA ASN A 155 38.61 5.77 -19.47
C ASN A 155 37.12 5.70 -19.87
N ALA A 156 36.81 4.99 -20.96
CA ALA A 156 35.44 4.76 -21.40
C ALA A 156 34.64 3.94 -20.37
N GLN A 157 35.23 2.89 -19.80
CA GLN A 157 34.62 2.10 -18.73
C GLN A 157 34.28 2.98 -17.51
N ASP A 158 35.22 3.80 -17.06
CA ASP A 158 34.99 4.72 -15.93
C ASP A 158 33.90 5.75 -16.23
N ALA A 159 33.88 6.31 -17.45
CA ALA A 159 32.85 7.24 -17.88
C ALA A 159 31.46 6.57 -17.92
N ILE A 160 31.35 5.37 -18.50
CA ILE A 160 30.10 4.61 -18.57
C ILE A 160 29.61 4.23 -17.17
N ASN A 161 30.50 3.76 -16.29
CA ASN A 161 30.16 3.44 -14.91
C ASN A 161 29.57 4.64 -14.17
N ARG A 162 30.09 5.86 -14.41
CA ARG A 162 29.53 7.09 -13.84
C ARG A 162 28.16 7.44 -14.41
N ILE A 163 27.97 7.28 -15.72
CA ILE A 163 26.69 7.53 -16.40
C ILE A 163 25.61 6.58 -15.89
N VAL A 164 25.97 5.30 -15.72
CA VAL A 164 25.03 4.24 -15.35
C VAL A 164 24.76 4.22 -13.84
N ASN A 165 25.61 4.81 -13.00
CA ASN A 165 25.41 4.81 -11.55
C ASN A 165 24.06 5.42 -11.14
N ILE A 166 23.23 4.67 -10.41
CA ILE A 166 21.90 5.10 -9.96
C ILE A 166 21.94 6.33 -9.04
N ASN A 167 23.05 6.56 -8.32
CA ASN A 167 23.17 7.69 -7.42
C ASN A 167 23.10 9.04 -8.15
N ASN A 168 23.47 9.04 -9.44
CA ASN A 168 23.35 10.20 -10.33
C ASN A 168 21.97 10.31 -11.00
N GLY A 169 21.08 9.33 -10.78
CA GLY A 169 19.76 9.23 -11.41
C GLY A 169 18.67 10.03 -10.70
N ASN A 170 17.54 10.20 -11.39
CA ASN A 170 16.37 10.90 -10.84
C ASN A 170 15.58 9.98 -9.87
N THR A 171 14.73 10.57 -9.03
CA THR A 171 13.69 9.88 -8.25
C THR A 171 12.83 8.92 -9.08
N GLY A 172 12.61 9.24 -10.37
CA GLY A 172 11.93 8.37 -11.33
C GLY A 172 12.70 7.07 -11.61
N ASP A 173 14.02 7.15 -11.74
CA ASP A 173 14.88 5.98 -11.97
C ASP A 173 14.98 5.12 -10.72
N GLN A 174 15.12 5.75 -9.54
CA GLN A 174 15.03 5.06 -8.25
C GLN A 174 13.69 4.33 -8.09
N MET A 175 12.59 4.93 -8.55
CA MET A 175 11.27 4.30 -8.51
C MET A 175 11.20 3.06 -9.42
N ARG A 176 11.84 3.08 -10.59
CA ARG A 176 11.90 1.91 -11.49
C ARG A 176 12.62 0.74 -10.83
N LEU A 177 13.75 0.99 -10.16
CA LEU A 177 14.46 -0.05 -9.41
C LEU A 177 13.67 -0.57 -8.22
N ARG A 178 12.96 0.32 -7.49
CA ARG A 178 12.06 -0.11 -6.41
C ARG A 178 10.95 -1.02 -6.95
N ILE A 179 10.40 -0.72 -8.13
CA ILE A 179 9.38 -1.56 -8.79
C ILE A 179 9.96 -2.92 -9.18
N GLN A 180 11.14 -2.95 -9.80
CA GLN A 180 11.83 -4.20 -10.14
C GLN A 180 12.06 -5.05 -8.88
N LYS A 181 12.56 -4.44 -7.81
CA LYS A 181 12.74 -5.11 -6.53
C LYS A 181 11.43 -5.66 -5.96
N CYS A 182 10.32 -4.92 -6.08
CA CYS A 182 9.00 -5.42 -5.67
C CYS A 182 8.57 -6.65 -6.49
N ILE A 183 8.86 -6.68 -7.79
CA ILE A 183 8.56 -7.82 -8.67
C ILE A 183 9.41 -9.03 -8.30
N GLU A 184 10.71 -8.83 -8.04
CA GLU A 184 11.62 -9.91 -7.64
C GLU A 184 11.24 -10.50 -6.29
N THR A 185 10.85 -9.67 -5.32
CA THR A 185 10.54 -10.11 -3.95
C THR A 185 9.16 -10.73 -3.79
N PHE A 186 8.12 -10.17 -4.44
CA PHE A 186 6.73 -10.60 -4.27
C PHE A 186 6.14 -11.31 -5.49
N GLY A 187 6.89 -11.37 -6.60
CA GLY A 187 6.43 -12.04 -7.81
C GLY A 187 6.22 -13.53 -7.56
N ARG A 188 5.06 -14.04 -7.99
CA ARG A 188 4.69 -15.45 -7.76
C ARG A 188 5.68 -16.43 -8.37
N HIS A 189 6.34 -16.04 -9.45
CA HIS A 189 7.42 -16.80 -10.08
C HIS A 189 8.58 -17.14 -9.11
N ASN A 190 8.84 -16.30 -8.09
CA ASN A 190 9.85 -16.57 -7.07
C ASN A 190 9.23 -17.12 -5.79
N THR A 191 8.12 -16.54 -5.33
CA THR A 191 7.51 -16.93 -4.05
C THR A 191 6.90 -18.33 -4.09
N ASP A 192 6.45 -18.82 -5.25
CA ASP A 192 5.86 -20.16 -5.37
C ASP A 192 6.92 -21.26 -5.08
N ASN A 193 8.22 -20.96 -5.21
CA ASN A 193 9.32 -21.88 -4.88
C ASN A 193 9.73 -21.79 -3.40
N VAL A 194 9.58 -20.63 -2.77
CA VAL A 194 10.07 -20.36 -1.40
C VAL A 194 9.00 -20.59 -0.36
N LEU A 195 7.74 -20.21 -0.65
CA LEU A 195 6.65 -20.25 0.31
C LEU A 195 5.86 -21.55 0.18
N PRO A 196 5.39 -22.12 1.31
CA PRO A 196 4.55 -23.31 1.25
C PRO A 196 3.23 -23.01 0.51
N PRO A 197 2.74 -23.97 -0.29
CA PRO A 197 1.50 -23.78 -1.03
C PRO A 197 0.32 -23.63 -0.08
N LYS A 198 -0.72 -22.97 -0.55
CA LYS A 198 -1.98 -22.85 0.21
C LYS A 198 -2.53 -24.26 0.49
N PRO A 199 -2.96 -24.57 1.73
CA PRO A 199 -3.55 -25.86 2.03
C PRO A 199 -4.75 -26.13 1.12
N ALA A 200 -4.78 -27.33 0.54
CA ALA A 200 -5.88 -27.75 -0.31
C ALA A 200 -7.19 -27.77 0.50
N ALA A 201 -8.29 -27.41 -0.16
CA ALA A 201 -9.60 -27.62 0.44
C ALA A 201 -9.87 -29.14 0.53
N VAL A 202 -10.66 -29.56 1.52
CA VAL A 202 -11.09 -30.96 1.66
C VAL A 202 -11.78 -31.36 0.35
N SER A 203 -11.26 -32.40 -0.30
CA SER A 203 -11.85 -32.94 -1.52
C SER A 203 -13.15 -33.65 -1.16
N HIS A 204 -14.27 -33.13 -1.67
CA HIS A 204 -15.54 -33.86 -1.65
C HIS A 204 -15.64 -34.69 -2.94
N GLU A 205 -16.31 -35.83 -2.88
CA GLU A 205 -16.46 -36.77 -4.03
C GLU A 205 -17.08 -36.10 -5.27
N SER A 206 -17.84 -35.00 -5.09
CA SER A 206 -18.41 -34.19 -6.16
C SER A 206 -17.49 -33.07 -6.67
N ALA A 207 -16.23 -33.00 -6.22
CA ALA A 207 -15.32 -31.91 -6.58
C ALA A 207 -14.90 -32.02 -8.06
N THR A 208 -15.15 -30.95 -8.81
CA THR A 208 -14.69 -30.82 -10.20
C THR A 208 -13.16 -30.92 -10.26
N VAL A 209 -12.65 -31.93 -10.97
CA VAL A 209 -11.21 -32.08 -11.25
C VAL A 209 -10.78 -30.91 -12.11
N HIS A 210 -9.97 -30.01 -11.55
CA HIS A 210 -9.38 -28.93 -12.32
C HIS A 210 -8.13 -29.46 -13.04
N PRO A 211 -7.93 -29.11 -14.32
CA PRO A 211 -6.72 -29.50 -15.03
C PRO A 211 -5.48 -28.86 -14.37
N GLU A 212 -4.32 -29.48 -14.61
CA GLU A 212 -3.05 -28.91 -14.19
C GLU A 212 -2.87 -27.50 -14.77
N LYS A 213 -2.31 -26.60 -13.95
CA LYS A 213 -2.09 -25.22 -14.37
C LYS A 213 -0.95 -25.17 -15.37
N THR A 214 -1.17 -24.48 -16.48
CA THR A 214 -0.11 -24.21 -17.45
C THR A 214 1.02 -23.39 -16.81
N PRO A 215 2.29 -23.65 -17.17
CA PRO A 215 3.40 -22.87 -16.69
C PRO A 215 3.31 -21.42 -17.19
N ARG A 216 3.85 -20.49 -16.42
CA ARG A 216 3.88 -19.07 -16.79
C ARG A 216 4.91 -18.86 -17.89
N VAL A 217 4.58 -18.02 -18.87
CA VAL A 217 5.51 -17.66 -19.97
C VAL A 217 6.57 -16.65 -19.51
N GLY A 218 6.28 -15.83 -18.50
CA GLY A 218 7.17 -14.75 -18.07
C GLY A 218 7.02 -14.36 -16.60
N PRO A 219 7.73 -13.29 -16.18
CA PRO A 219 7.73 -12.84 -14.80
C PRO A 219 6.34 -12.32 -14.40
N ASP A 220 5.96 -12.63 -13.17
CA ASP A 220 4.68 -12.20 -12.61
C ASP A 220 4.75 -10.74 -12.16
N THR A 221 4.08 -9.86 -12.91
CA THR A 221 4.01 -8.41 -12.65
C THR A 221 2.63 -7.94 -12.22
N GLY A 222 1.60 -8.76 -12.44
CA GLY A 222 0.20 -8.40 -12.27
C GLY A 222 -0.44 -8.93 -10.99
N SER A 223 0.27 -9.75 -10.22
CA SER A 223 -0.29 -10.29 -8.99
C SER A 223 -0.61 -9.20 -7.97
N PRO A 224 -1.67 -9.38 -7.17
CA PRO A 224 -2.10 -8.36 -6.22
C PRO A 224 -1.03 -8.12 -5.13
N GLU A 225 -0.16 -9.09 -4.87
CA GLU A 225 0.98 -8.93 -3.97
C GLU A 225 1.99 -7.90 -4.51
N VAL A 226 2.42 -8.08 -5.76
CA VAL A 226 3.32 -7.15 -6.47
C VAL A 226 2.69 -5.77 -6.59
N GLN A 227 1.40 -5.70 -6.93
CA GLN A 227 0.68 -4.42 -7.02
C GLN A 227 0.66 -3.67 -5.68
N VAL A 228 0.42 -4.36 -4.56
CA VAL A 228 0.43 -3.76 -3.22
C VAL A 228 1.83 -3.27 -2.83
N ALA A 229 2.88 -4.03 -3.15
CA ALA A 229 4.26 -3.62 -2.91
C ALA A 229 4.63 -2.36 -3.71
N ILE A 230 4.29 -2.31 -5.00
CA ILE A 230 4.51 -1.13 -5.86
C ILE A 230 3.74 0.09 -5.33
N LEU A 231 2.47 -0.08 -4.94
CA LEU A 231 1.69 0.99 -4.34
C LEU A 231 2.32 1.50 -3.05
N THR A 232 2.87 0.61 -2.23
CA THR A 232 3.56 0.96 -0.98
C THR A 232 4.80 1.79 -1.27
N ALA A 233 5.64 1.40 -2.24
CA ALA A 233 6.80 2.20 -2.66
C ALA A 233 6.40 3.60 -3.16
N LYS A 234 5.31 3.71 -3.93
CA LYS A 234 4.75 4.99 -4.40
C LYS A 234 4.22 5.85 -3.27
N ILE A 235 3.48 5.25 -2.33
CA ILE A 235 2.91 5.92 -1.15
C ILE A 235 4.04 6.48 -0.28
N LEU A 236 5.09 5.70 -0.03
CA LEU A 236 6.24 6.16 0.76
C LEU A 236 6.95 7.35 0.09
N ASN A 237 7.19 7.28 -1.23
CA ASN A 237 7.82 8.37 -1.97
C ASN A 237 6.95 9.65 -1.95
N LEU A 238 5.65 9.51 -2.17
CA LEU A 238 4.72 10.63 -2.20
C LEU A 238 4.49 11.23 -0.79
N SER A 239 4.42 10.38 0.23
CA SER A 239 4.30 10.80 1.63
C SER A 239 5.52 11.63 2.04
N ARG A 240 6.74 11.18 1.69
CA ARG A 240 7.98 11.95 1.93
C ARG A 240 7.95 13.31 1.22
N HIS A 241 7.52 13.36 -0.04
CA HIS A 241 7.39 14.62 -0.76
C HIS A 241 6.39 15.58 -0.09
N LEU A 242 5.25 15.07 0.37
CA LEU A 242 4.22 15.89 1.01
C LEU A 242 4.61 16.41 2.40
N GLN A 243 5.58 15.78 3.08
CA GLN A 243 6.13 16.30 4.34
C GLN A 243 6.80 17.68 4.15
N SER A 244 7.49 17.89 3.02
CA SER A 244 8.05 19.21 2.67
C SER A 244 7.04 20.07 1.90
N ALA A 245 6.23 19.47 1.02
CA ALA A 245 5.27 20.16 0.16
C ALA A 245 3.84 20.24 0.75
N ASN A 246 3.69 20.91 1.89
CA ASN A 246 2.42 21.00 2.62
C ASN A 246 1.26 21.65 1.83
N LYS A 247 1.57 22.53 0.87
CA LYS A 247 0.59 23.27 0.06
C LYS A 247 0.06 22.48 -1.14
N ASP A 248 0.66 21.34 -1.46
CA ASP A 248 0.26 20.54 -2.61
C ASP A 248 -1.01 19.72 -2.33
N LYS A 249 -2.15 20.31 -2.68
CA LYS A 249 -3.47 19.69 -2.48
C LYS A 249 -3.75 18.56 -3.47
N HIS A 250 -3.16 18.63 -4.67
CA HIS A 250 -3.40 17.64 -5.73
C HIS A 250 -2.70 16.33 -5.39
N ASN A 251 -1.46 16.40 -4.93
CA ASN A 251 -0.74 15.21 -4.49
C ASN A 251 -1.27 14.62 -3.18
N LYS A 252 -1.86 15.43 -2.28
CA LYS A 252 -2.63 14.90 -1.13
C LYS A 252 -3.82 14.05 -1.57
N ARG A 253 -4.57 14.50 -2.58
CA ARG A 253 -5.64 13.69 -3.18
C ARG A 253 -5.09 12.42 -3.82
N ASN A 254 -3.99 12.52 -4.58
CA ASN A 254 -3.36 11.35 -5.21
C ASN A 254 -2.90 10.32 -4.17
N LEU A 255 -2.32 10.77 -3.06
CA LEU A 255 -1.93 9.90 -1.94
C LEU A 255 -3.13 9.14 -1.39
N ARG A 256 -4.26 9.84 -1.15
CA ARG A 256 -5.51 9.21 -0.69
C ARG A 256 -6.01 8.15 -1.67
N VAL A 257 -6.00 8.44 -2.97
CA VAL A 257 -6.40 7.48 -4.02
C VAL A 257 -5.51 6.24 -4.02
N LEU A 258 -4.18 6.41 -3.88
CA LEU A 258 -3.24 5.29 -3.80
C LEU A 258 -3.49 4.42 -2.55
N LEU A 259 -3.74 5.05 -1.39
CA LEU A 259 -4.06 4.34 -0.15
C LEU A 259 -5.34 3.51 -0.28
N HIS A 260 -6.41 4.09 -0.80
CA HIS A 260 -7.68 3.37 -1.02
C HIS A 260 -7.53 2.25 -2.04
N LYS A 261 -6.73 2.43 -3.10
CA LYS A 261 -6.42 1.37 -4.07
C LYS A 261 -5.66 0.22 -3.39
N ARG A 262 -4.66 0.53 -2.56
CA ARG A 262 -3.90 -0.45 -1.78
C ARG A 262 -4.81 -1.20 -0.80
N GLN A 263 -5.68 -0.50 -0.09
CA GLN A 263 -6.65 -1.08 0.84
C GLN A 263 -7.55 -2.10 0.15
N LYS A 264 -8.13 -1.78 -1.01
CA LYS A 264 -8.96 -2.71 -1.78
C LYS A 264 -8.21 -3.98 -2.18
N LEU A 265 -6.96 -3.84 -2.61
CA LEU A 265 -6.12 -4.99 -2.97
C LEU A 265 -5.76 -5.84 -1.74
N LEU A 266 -5.42 -5.22 -0.61
CA LEU A 266 -5.14 -5.95 0.63
C LEU A 266 -6.34 -6.75 1.11
N GLN A 267 -7.54 -6.18 1.08
CA GLN A 267 -8.78 -6.88 1.40
C GLN A 267 -9.01 -8.08 0.47
N TYR A 268 -8.79 -7.89 -0.83
CA TYR A 268 -8.90 -8.97 -1.83
C TYR A 268 -7.90 -10.11 -1.57
N VAL A 269 -6.61 -9.80 -1.37
CA VAL A 269 -5.57 -10.80 -1.11
C VAL A 269 -5.88 -11.57 0.17
N ARG A 270 -6.25 -10.88 1.25
CA ARG A 270 -6.60 -11.52 2.51
C ARG A 270 -7.76 -12.50 2.36
N GLN A 271 -8.80 -12.12 1.63
CA GLN A 271 -9.95 -12.99 1.36
C GLN A 271 -9.57 -14.18 0.49
N LYS A 272 -8.77 -13.96 -0.57
CA LYS A 272 -8.38 -15.01 -1.52
C LYS A 272 -7.42 -16.03 -0.89
N GLU A 273 -6.43 -15.56 -0.15
CA GLU A 273 -5.43 -16.41 0.52
C GLU A 273 -5.92 -16.94 1.89
N ARG A 274 -7.04 -16.43 2.42
CA ARG A 274 -7.59 -16.78 3.74
C ARG A 274 -6.59 -16.62 4.89
N GLY A 275 -5.70 -15.61 4.79
CA GLY A 275 -4.62 -15.41 5.76
C GLY A 275 -3.49 -16.44 5.69
N GLY A 276 -3.33 -17.10 4.54
CA GLY A 276 -2.26 -18.08 4.30
C GLY A 276 -0.84 -17.48 4.31
N PRO A 277 0.18 -18.32 4.07
CA PRO A 277 1.59 -17.95 4.17
C PRO A 277 1.97 -16.74 3.32
N ARG A 278 1.46 -16.67 2.07
CA ARG A 278 1.72 -15.55 1.14
C ARG A 278 1.21 -14.21 1.67
N TRP A 279 0.03 -14.20 2.28
CA TRP A 279 -0.53 -12.98 2.90
C TRP A 279 0.34 -12.51 4.07
N LYS A 280 0.75 -13.43 4.94
CA LYS A 280 1.62 -13.11 6.08
C LYS A 280 2.96 -12.54 5.63
N TYR A 281 3.61 -13.22 4.68
CA TYR A 281 4.86 -12.78 4.08
C TYR A 281 4.76 -11.36 3.50
N LEU A 282 3.66 -11.05 2.81
CA LEU A 282 3.42 -9.71 2.27
C LEU A 282 3.32 -8.66 3.37
N VAL A 283 2.50 -8.90 4.39
CA VAL A 283 2.22 -7.93 5.45
C VAL A 283 3.45 -7.70 6.32
N GLU A 284 4.16 -8.78 6.67
CA GLU A 284 5.37 -8.76 7.48
C GLU A 284 6.52 -8.06 6.74
N THR A 285 6.78 -8.44 5.48
CA THR A 285 7.87 -7.85 4.70
C THR A 285 7.65 -6.37 4.42
N LEU A 286 6.42 -5.97 4.07
CA LEU A 286 6.08 -4.56 3.82
C LEU A 286 5.85 -3.75 5.10
N GLY A 287 5.86 -4.38 6.27
CA GLY A 287 5.59 -3.71 7.56
C GLY A 287 4.19 -3.07 7.63
N LEU A 288 3.19 -3.68 6.98
CA LEU A 288 1.83 -3.13 6.92
C LEU A 288 1.07 -3.46 8.20
N SER A 289 0.41 -2.46 8.78
CA SER A 289 -0.42 -2.59 9.97
C SER A 289 -1.85 -2.98 9.59
N ASP A 290 -2.66 -3.33 10.59
CA ASP A 290 -4.08 -3.59 10.39
C ASP A 290 -4.86 -2.34 9.95
N ALA A 291 -4.42 -1.14 10.37
CA ALA A 291 -4.97 0.14 9.93
C ALA A 291 -4.91 0.33 8.40
N ALA A 292 -3.92 -0.27 7.74
CA ALA A 292 -3.71 -0.09 6.30
C ALA A 292 -4.85 -0.67 5.44
N TRP A 293 -5.68 -1.55 6.01
CA TRP A 293 -6.77 -2.19 5.26
C TRP A 293 -8.08 -2.38 6.03
N LYS A 294 -8.07 -2.39 7.37
CA LYS A 294 -9.29 -2.42 8.20
C LYS A 294 -9.88 -1.02 8.34
N GLY A 295 -11.21 -0.93 8.32
CA GLY A 295 -11.94 0.33 8.54
C GLY A 295 -11.90 1.30 7.36
N GLU A 296 -12.23 2.55 7.61
CA GLU A 296 -12.17 3.63 6.62
C GLU A 296 -10.90 4.46 6.81
N ILE A 297 -10.15 4.70 5.73
CA ILE A 297 -8.97 5.56 5.77
C ILE A 297 -9.43 7.00 5.51
N SER A 298 -9.53 7.80 6.57
CA SER A 298 -9.71 9.26 6.50
C SER A 298 -8.38 9.98 6.69
N MET A 299 -8.06 10.91 5.78
CA MET A 299 -6.87 11.76 5.81
C MET A 299 -7.23 13.20 5.50
#